data_AF-A0A3P6ZB92-F1
#
_entry.id   AF-A0A3P6ZB92-F1
#
_cell.length_a   1.000
_cell.length_b   1.000
_cell.length_c   1.000
_cell.angle_alpha   90.00
_cell.angle_beta   90.00
_cell.angle_gamma   90.00
#
_symmetry.space_group_name_H-M   'P 1'
#
loop_
_entity.id
_entity.type
_entity.pdbx_description
1 polymer ?
#
loop_
_entity_poly.entity_id
_entity_poly.type
_entity_poly.pdbx_seq_one_letter_code
_entity_poly.pdbx_strand_id
1 'polypeptide(L)'
;MYFSDGLRRIDYVIAFKLPVSLIDAELRDYFLNLSQHGVDIEIEDCSGEAPVNFSEEIISHRFMKDNPVFAKLHVQWNKLLQIAELLHFQKPIFLIKYLTDGKMSDP
;
A
#
# COMPACT_ATOMS: atom_id res chain seq x y z
N MET A 1 9.80 4.84 5.18
CA MET A 1 9.21 3.49 5.33
C MET A 1 8.48 3.20 4.01
N TYR A 2 9.15 2.48 3.11
CA TYR A 2 8.74 2.28 1.71
C TYR A 2 8.86 0.80 1.35
N PHE A 3 8.19 0.40 0.28
CA PHE A 3 8.38 -0.88 -0.39
C PHE A 3 9.82 -1.01 -0.92
N SER A 4 10.22 -2.21 -1.33
CA SER A 4 11.57 -2.48 -1.83
C SER A 4 11.97 -1.61 -3.02
N ASP A 5 11.00 -1.13 -3.81
CA ASP A 5 11.21 -0.20 -4.92
C ASP A 5 11.54 1.24 -4.50
N GLY A 6 11.33 1.62 -3.24
CA GLY A 6 11.53 2.97 -2.73
C GLY A 6 10.51 4.01 -3.21
N LEU A 7 9.50 3.61 -3.99
CA LEU A 7 8.49 4.50 -4.58
C LEU A 7 7.21 4.48 -3.74
N ARG A 8 6.72 3.29 -3.40
CA ARG A 8 5.44 3.12 -2.69
C ARG A 8 5.65 3.19 -1.19
N ARG A 9 4.92 4.09 -0.52
CA ARG A 9 4.96 4.20 0.94
C ARG A 9 4.22 3.01 1.55
N ILE A 10 4.75 2.47 2.65
CA ILE A 10 4.03 1.49 3.47
C ILE A 10 3.00 2.23 4.31
N ASP A 11 1.71 1.94 4.08
CA ASP A 11 0.60 2.51 4.81
C ASP A 11 0.23 1.64 6.02
N TYR A 12 0.25 0.31 5.85
CA TYR A 12 -0.02 -0.67 6.89
C TYR A 12 0.90 -1.90 6.76
N VAL A 13 1.09 -2.62 7.87
CA VAL A 13 1.77 -3.92 7.90
C VAL A 13 0.88 -4.92 8.63
N ILE A 14 0.67 -6.09 8.03
CA ILE A 14 0.01 -7.23 8.64
C ILE A 14 1.09 -8.26 8.97
N ALA A 15 1.28 -8.54 10.26
CA ALA A 15 2.21 -9.57 10.73
C ALA A 15 1.44 -10.86 11.05
N PHE A 16 1.91 -11.97 10.52
CA PHE A 16 1.29 -13.29 10.72
C PHE A 16 2.36 -14.40 10.76
N LYS A 17 1.94 -15.61 11.10
CA LYS A 17 2.77 -16.81 11.01
C LYS A 17 2.15 -17.78 10.04
N LEU A 18 2.98 -18.42 9.23
CA LEU A 18 2.54 -19.51 8.38
C LEU A 18 2.88 -20.85 9.05
N PRO A 19 1.88 -21.73 9.28
CA PRO A 19 2.12 -23.05 9.87
C PRO A 19 2.90 -23.98 8.93
N VAL A 20 2.90 -23.66 7.64
CA VAL A 20 3.66 -24.31 6.57
C VAL A 20 4.44 -23.25 5.81
N SER A 21 5.42 -23.62 4.98
CA SER A 21 6.25 -22.66 4.23
C SER A 21 5.52 -21.93 3.09
N LEU A 22 4.19 -21.94 3.05
CA LEU A 22 3.36 -21.47 1.93
C LEU A 22 2.15 -20.71 2.46
N ILE A 23 1.68 -19.74 1.68
CA ILE A 23 0.41 -19.05 1.92
C ILE A 23 -0.71 -20.03 1.55
N ASP A 24 -1.64 -20.26 2.48
CA ASP A 24 -2.81 -21.11 2.25
C ASP A 24 -3.88 -20.42 1.39
N ALA A 25 -4.92 -21.16 1.02
CA ALA A 25 -5.99 -20.64 0.16
C ALA A 25 -6.77 -19.49 0.81
N GLU A 26 -7.06 -19.56 2.11
CA GLU A 26 -7.84 -18.55 2.81
C GLU A 26 -7.10 -17.21 2.86
N LEU A 27 -5.83 -17.24 3.26
CA LEU A 27 -4.99 -16.05 3.32
C LEU A 27 -4.71 -15.48 1.93
N ARG A 28 -4.55 -16.35 0.93
CA ARG A 28 -4.41 -15.94 -0.47
C ARG A 28 -5.67 -15.23 -0.96
N ASP A 29 -6.85 -15.77 -0.71
CA ASP A 29 -8.11 -15.18 -1.17
C ASP A 29 -8.36 -13.83 -0.47
N TYR A 30 -7.96 -13.69 0.80
CA TYR A 30 -7.94 -12.41 1.51
C TYR A 30 -7.04 -11.37 0.81
N PHE A 31 -5.78 -11.71 0.51
CA PHE A 31 -4.87 -10.79 -0.17
C PHE A 31 -5.29 -10.48 -1.61
N LEU A 32 -5.85 -11.46 -2.32
CA LEU A 32 -6.41 -11.26 -3.65
C LEU A 32 -7.56 -10.25 -3.62
N ASN A 33 -8.47 -10.38 -2.65
CA ASN A 33 -9.56 -9.42 -2.48
C ASN A 33 -9.02 -8.01 -2.21
N LEU A 34 -7.99 -7.85 -1.37
CA LEU A 34 -7.36 -6.54 -1.15
C LEU A 34 -6.74 -5.98 -2.44
N SER A 35 -6.00 -6.81 -3.19
CA SER A 35 -5.37 -6.41 -4.44
C SER A 35 -6.38 -5.93 -5.49
N GLN A 36 -7.48 -6.67 -5.67
CA GLN A 36 -8.58 -6.28 -6.55
C GLN A 36 -9.24 -4.96 -6.15
N HIS A 37 -9.11 -4.54 -4.89
CA HIS A 37 -9.64 -3.28 -4.38
C HIS A 37 -8.60 -2.15 -4.32
N GLY A 38 -7.47 -2.28 -5.03
CA GLY A 38 -6.48 -1.21 -5.18
C GLY A 38 -5.47 -1.13 -4.03
N VAL A 39 -5.15 -2.27 -3.42
CA VAL A 39 -4.08 -2.39 -2.42
C VAL A 39 -2.92 -3.15 -3.02
N ASP A 40 -1.77 -2.50 -3.16
CA ASP A 40 -0.55 -3.19 -3.53
C ASP A 40 0.06 -3.87 -2.30
N ILE A 41 0.55 -5.09 -2.46
CA ILE A 41 1.04 -5.92 -1.36
C ILE A 41 2.44 -6.44 -1.69
N GLU A 42 3.36 -6.31 -0.75
CA GLU A 42 4.70 -6.89 -0.78
C GLU A 42 4.92 -7.72 0.50
N ILE A 43 5.32 -8.97 0.36
CA ILE A 43 5.44 -9.92 1.46
C ILE A 43 6.90 -10.27 1.68
N GLU A 44 7.34 -10.27 2.93
CA GLU A 44 8.67 -10.67 3.36
C GLU A 44 8.62 -11.48 4.65
N ASP A 45 9.65 -12.26 4.92
CA ASP A 45 9.89 -12.87 6.22
C ASP A 45 11.27 -12.44 6.76
N CYS A 46 11.61 -12.90 7.97
CA CYS A 46 12.92 -12.60 8.56
C CYS A 46 14.08 -13.47 8.02
N SER A 47 13.94 -14.12 6.86
CA SER A 47 15.03 -14.92 6.26
C SER A 47 16.19 -14.07 5.73
N GLY A 48 15.93 -12.80 5.41
CA GLY A 48 16.88 -11.92 4.71
C GLY A 48 16.79 -12.01 3.18
N GLU A 49 15.91 -12.86 2.64
CA GLU A 49 15.58 -12.87 1.22
C GLU A 49 14.85 -11.59 0.80
N ALA A 50 14.89 -11.30 -0.51
CA ALA A 50 14.21 -10.14 -1.06
C ALA A 50 12.69 -10.26 -0.90
N PRO A 51 11.98 -9.16 -0.58
CA PRO A 51 10.53 -9.17 -0.53
C PRO A 51 9.92 -9.52 -1.88
N VAL A 52 8.76 -10.20 -1.86
CA VAL A 52 8.03 -10.61 -3.05
C VAL A 52 6.74 -9.80 -3.19
N ASN A 53 6.50 -9.25 -4.38
CA ASN A 53 5.20 -8.64 -4.67
C ASN A 53 4.13 -9.73 -4.72
N PHE A 54 2.97 -9.47 -4.13
CA PHE A 54 1.83 -10.37 -4.24
C PHE A 54 1.31 -10.35 -5.68
N SER A 55 1.40 -11.50 -6.33
CA SER A 55 0.89 -11.78 -7.68
C SER A 55 0.51 -13.26 -7.74
N GLU A 56 -0.04 -13.74 -8.86
CA GLU A 56 -0.29 -15.18 -9.04
C GLU A 56 0.99 -16.03 -8.87
N GLU A 57 2.18 -15.46 -9.07
CA GLU A 57 3.46 -16.15 -8.96
C GLU A 57 3.88 -16.42 -7.50
N ILE A 58 3.32 -15.68 -6.54
CA ILE A 58 3.66 -15.82 -5.10
C ILE A 58 3.27 -17.20 -4.55
N ILE A 59 2.38 -17.92 -5.23
CA ILE A 59 1.95 -19.28 -4.89
C ILE A 59 3.15 -20.25 -4.84
N SER A 60 4.20 -19.95 -5.60
CA SER A 60 5.41 -20.77 -5.65
C SER A 60 6.48 -20.37 -4.61
N HIS A 61 6.37 -19.19 -4.01
CA HIS A 61 7.38 -18.68 -3.07
C HIS A 61 7.27 -19.39 -1.72
N ARG A 62 8.41 -19.81 -1.16
CA ARG A 62 8.47 -20.49 0.13
C ARG A 62 9.05 -19.60 1.21
N PHE A 63 8.24 -19.33 2.22
CA PHE A 63 8.67 -18.63 3.43
C PHE A 63 9.30 -19.62 4.43
N MET A 64 10.23 -19.13 5.25
CA MET A 64 10.79 -19.90 6.35
C MET A 64 9.68 -20.33 7.31
N LYS A 65 9.62 -21.63 7.60
CA LYS A 65 8.62 -22.18 8.52
C LYS A 65 8.78 -21.54 9.90
N ASP A 66 7.67 -21.21 10.54
CA ASP A 66 7.58 -20.62 11.89
C ASP A 66 8.19 -19.21 12.05
N ASN A 67 8.79 -18.65 10.98
CA ASN A 67 9.19 -17.25 10.96
C ASN A 67 7.96 -16.32 10.91
N PRO A 68 8.03 -15.15 11.55
CA PRO A 68 7.05 -14.11 11.31
C PRO A 68 7.16 -13.64 9.85
N VAL A 69 6.00 -13.55 9.21
CA VAL A 69 5.82 -13.05 7.85
C VAL A 69 5.10 -11.71 7.94
N PHE A 70 5.52 -10.76 7.12
CA PHE A 70 5.00 -9.40 7.07
C PHE A 70 4.48 -9.12 5.67
N ALA A 71 3.18 -8.85 5.57
CA ALA A 71 2.60 -8.25 4.38
C ALA A 71 2.59 -6.73 4.55
N LYS A 72 3.35 -6.03 3.73
CA LYS A 72 3.37 -4.57 3.59
C LYS A 72 2.30 -4.16 2.59
N LEU A 73 1.47 -3.20 2.98
CA LEU A 73 0.32 -2.75 2.19
C LEU A 73 0.52 -1.28 1.79
N HIS A 74 0.23 -0.99 0.53
CA HIS A 74 0.13 0.36 -0.01
C HIS A 74 -1.22 0.55 -0.67
N VAL A 75 -1.96 1.60 -0.28
CA VAL A 75 -3.25 1.90 -0.92
C VAL A 75 -3.00 2.81 -2.12
N GLN A 76 -3.41 2.36 -3.30
CA GLN A 76 -3.26 3.13 -4.52
C GLN A 76 -3.98 4.48 -4.41
N TRP A 77 -3.40 5.51 -5.02
CA TRP A 77 -3.92 6.88 -4.92
C TRP A 77 -5.39 7.00 -5.33
N ASN A 78 -5.79 6.35 -6.43
CA ASN A 78 -7.18 6.39 -6.90
C ASN A 78 -8.14 5.80 -5.86
N LYS A 79 -7.73 4.72 -5.18
CA LYS A 79 -8.53 4.12 -4.12
C LYS A 79 -8.61 5.02 -2.90
N LEU A 80 -7.49 5.64 -2.50
CA LEU A 80 -7.47 6.62 -1.41
C LEU A 80 -8.41 7.80 -1.67
N LEU A 81 -8.44 8.32 -2.90
CA LEU A 81 -9.35 9.41 -3.28
C LEU A 81 -10.82 8.99 -3.17
N GLN A 82 -11.18 7.81 -3.70
CA GLN A 82 -12.55 7.29 -3.61
C GLN A 82 -13.01 7.12 -2.15
N ILE A 83 -12.15 6.56 -1.30
CA ILE A 83 -12.46 6.37 0.12
C ILE A 83 -12.53 7.72 0.86
N ALA A 84 -11.64 8.66 0.54
CA ALA A 84 -11.66 9.99 1.12
C ALA A 84 -12.96 10.74 0.78
N GLU A 85 -13.47 10.59 -0.45
CA GLU A 85 -14.75 11.15 -0.87
C GLU A 85 -15.92 10.51 -0.11
N LEU A 86 -15.96 9.18 -0.04
CA LEU A 86 -16.99 8.43 0.68
C LEU A 86 -17.05 8.78 2.17
N LEU A 87 -15.90 9.01 2.79
CA LEU A 87 -15.78 9.37 4.20
C LEU A 87 -15.87 10.89 4.45
N HIS A 88 -16.09 11.69 3.40
CA HIS A 88 -16.10 13.16 3.46
C HIS A 88 -14.88 13.76 4.17
N PHE A 89 -13.70 13.21 3.87
CA PHE A 89 -12.45 13.58 4.50
C PHE A 89 -12.13 15.06 4.23
N GLN A 90 -12.08 15.87 5.29
CA GLN A 90 -11.83 17.30 5.18
C GLN A 90 -10.34 17.54 4.91
N LYS A 91 -10.02 18.04 3.71
CA LYS A 91 -8.68 18.54 3.38
C LYS A 91 -8.66 20.06 3.35
N PRO A 92 -7.55 20.70 3.78
CA PRO A 92 -7.39 22.13 3.63
C PRO A 92 -7.43 22.51 2.15
N ILE A 93 -8.36 23.39 1.79
CA ILE A 93 -8.40 24.00 0.47
C ILE A 93 -7.47 25.21 0.52
N PHE A 94 -6.27 25.07 -0.03
CA PHE A 94 -5.41 26.22 -0.27
C PHE A 94 -5.92 26.93 -1.50
N LEU A 95 -6.70 27.99 -1.31
CA LEU A 95 -6.93 28.96 -2.36
C LEU A 95 -5.59 29.64 -2.62
N ILE A 96 -4.94 29.33 -3.74
CA ILE A 96 -3.84 30.16 -4.25
C ILE A 96 -4.48 31.51 -4.54
N LYS A 97 -4.44 32.42 -3.55
CA LYS A 97 -4.67 33.83 -3.80
C LYS A 97 -3.67 34.20 -4.88
N TYR A 98 -4.20 34.52 -6.05
CA TYR A 98 -3.44 35.11 -7.13
C TYR A 98 -2.47 36.13 -6.53
N LEU A 99 -1.21 36.06 -6.97
CA LEU A 99 -0.28 37.18 -6.97
C LEU A 99 -0.86 38.30 -7.85
N THR A 100 -1.99 38.87 -7.45
CA THR A 100 -2.46 40.18 -7.86
C THR A 100 -2.23 41.14 -6.69
N ASP A 101 -1.01 41.12 -6.15
CA ASP A 101 -0.49 42.32 -5.52
C ASP A 101 -0.12 43.29 -6.66
N GLY A 102 -1.12 44.10 -7.00
CA GLY A 102 -0.94 45.53 -7.20
C GLY A 102 0.06 45.97 -8.28
N LYS A 103 -0.36 45.90 -9.54
CA LYS A 103 -0.13 47.00 -10.49
C LYS A 103 -1.41 47.31 -11.27
N MET A 104 -2.43 47.78 -10.54
CA MET A 104 -3.38 48.73 -11.11
C MET A 104 -2.72 50.10 -10.97
N SER A 105 -1.98 50.50 -12.00
CA SER A 105 -1.74 51.91 -12.28
C SER A 105 -2.80 52.34 -13.28
N ASP A 106 -3.85 53.00 -12.78
CA ASP A 106 -4.78 53.85 -13.54
C ASP A 106 -4.65 55.28 -12.97
N PRO A 107 -4.97 56.35 -13.72
CA PRO A 107 -5.08 56.53 -15.17
C PRO A 107 -4.00 57.45 -15.77
#